data_AF-A0A9R0WZH4-F1
#
_entry.id   AF-A0A9R0WZH4-F1
#
_cell.length_a   1.000
_cell.length_b   1.000
_cell.length_c   1.000
_cell.angle_alpha   90.00
_cell.angle_beta   90.00
_cell.angle_gamma   90.00
#
_symmetry.space_group_name_H-M   'P 1'
#
loop_
_entity.id
_entity.type
_entity.pdbx_description
1 polymer ?
#
loop_
_entity_poly.entity_id
_entity_poly.type
_entity_poly.pdbx_seq_one_letter_code
_entity_poly.pdbx_strand_id
1 'polypeptide(L)'
;MIRDAHGRKISKSLGNVIDPLDVINGITLEELLKRLEEGNLDPNELEIAREGKKKDFPDGIPECGTNALRFALISYTSQSDKINLDIKRVVGYRQWCNKLWNAIRFAMVKLGGQYTPPATVVVSQMPPICKWILSVLNKAIGKTVSSLEAYKFTDATSAIYSWWQYQLCDVFIEAIKPYLFNDSQEFESARAACRDALWICQDTGLRLLHPFMPYVREELWQWLPQPKYSCRKGSIMLSEYPSVVKVNTQDDCK
;
A
#
# COMPACT_ATOMS: atom_id res chain seq x y z
N MET A 1 -19.47 4.82 -13.38
CA MET A 1 -19.55 3.67 -14.32
C MET A 1 -18.15 3.29 -14.78
N ILE A 2 -17.77 2.02 -14.63
CA ILE A 2 -16.49 1.50 -15.08
C ILE A 2 -16.50 1.31 -16.61
N ARG A 3 -15.39 1.67 -17.24
CA ARG A 3 -15.13 1.59 -18.68
C ARG A 3 -13.88 0.76 -18.91
N ASP A 4 -13.77 0.22 -20.12
CA ASP A 4 -12.54 -0.44 -20.55
C ASP A 4 -11.39 0.57 -20.69
N ALA A 5 -10.18 0.07 -20.95
CA ALA A 5 -8.99 0.90 -21.11
C ALA A 5 -9.11 1.93 -22.25
N HIS A 6 -10.00 1.68 -23.22
CA HIS A 6 -10.27 2.54 -24.37
C HIS A 6 -11.44 3.51 -24.14
N GLY A 7 -12.03 3.51 -22.93
CA GLY A 7 -13.13 4.40 -22.57
C GLY A 7 -14.50 3.95 -23.08
N ARG A 8 -14.67 2.72 -23.58
CA ARG A 8 -15.98 2.15 -23.92
C ARG A 8 -16.69 1.65 -22.67
N LYS A 9 -18.02 1.64 -22.71
CA LYS A 9 -18.83 1.04 -21.65
C LYS A 9 -18.48 -0.44 -21.53
N ILE A 10 -18.23 -0.94 -20.33
CA ILE A 10 -18.11 -2.38 -20.11
C ILE A 10 -19.50 -3.01 -20.23
N SER A 11 -19.66 -3.99 -21.13
CA SER A 11 -20.90 -4.73 -21.28
C SER A 11 -20.69 -6.09 -21.91
N LYS A 12 -21.50 -7.08 -21.51
CA LYS A 12 -21.46 -8.44 -22.05
C LYS A 12 -21.61 -8.47 -23.58
N SER A 13 -22.46 -7.60 -24.13
CA SER A 13 -22.70 -7.49 -25.58
C SER A 13 -21.51 -6.98 -26.40
N LEU A 14 -20.52 -6.34 -25.78
CA LEU A 14 -19.31 -5.83 -26.44
C LEU A 14 -18.07 -6.70 -26.18
N GLY A 15 -18.22 -7.78 -25.40
CA GLY A 15 -17.12 -8.72 -25.11
C GLY A 15 -15.95 -8.12 -24.31
N ASN A 16 -16.06 -6.87 -23.86
CA ASN A 16 -15.01 -6.12 -23.18
C ASN A 16 -15.09 -6.18 -21.65
N VAL A 17 -15.89 -7.10 -21.10
CA VAL A 17 -15.95 -7.36 -19.67
C VAL A 17 -14.62 -7.92 -19.19
N ILE A 18 -14.16 -7.43 -18.05
CA ILE A 18 -13.03 -7.99 -17.30
C ILE A 18 -13.61 -8.49 -15.98
N ASP A 19 -13.50 -9.80 -15.74
CA ASP A 19 -13.91 -10.38 -14.47
C ASP A 19 -12.91 -9.97 -13.38
N PRO A 20 -13.35 -9.43 -12.23
CA PRO A 20 -12.47 -9.17 -11.10
C PRO A 20 -11.66 -10.40 -10.65
N LEU A 21 -12.22 -11.61 -10.76
CA LEU A 21 -11.53 -12.84 -10.38
C LEU A 21 -10.37 -13.15 -11.32
N ASP A 22 -10.50 -12.83 -12.60
CA ASP A 22 -9.41 -12.98 -13.58
C ASP A 22 -8.25 -12.03 -13.27
N VAL A 23 -8.54 -10.85 -12.72
CA VAL A 23 -7.50 -9.91 -12.26
C VAL A 23 -6.88 -10.37 -10.94
N ILE A 24 -7.68 -10.95 -10.04
CA ILE A 24 -7.20 -11.42 -8.73
C ILE A 24 -6.32 -12.65 -8.90
N ASN A 25 -6.79 -13.67 -9.63
CA ASN A 25 -6.15 -14.99 -9.75
C ASN A 25 -5.27 -15.14 -11.00
N GLY A 26 -5.38 -14.21 -11.95
CA GLY A 26 -4.78 -14.35 -13.27
C GLY A 26 -5.62 -15.24 -14.19
N ILE A 27 -5.40 -15.10 -15.49
CA ILE A 27 -6.03 -15.93 -16.53
C ILE A 27 -5.16 -15.90 -17.79
N THR A 28 -5.05 -17.02 -18.47
CA THR A 28 -4.29 -17.11 -19.73
C THR A 28 -5.06 -16.44 -20.88
N LEU A 29 -4.35 -16.06 -21.95
CA LEU A 29 -5.00 -15.55 -23.16
C LEU A 29 -5.98 -16.60 -23.74
N GLU A 30 -5.59 -17.87 -23.77
CA GLU A 30 -6.42 -18.95 -24.31
C GLU A 30 -7.76 -19.08 -23.57
N GLU A 31 -7.74 -19.07 -22.23
CA GLU A 31 -8.96 -19.12 -21.42
C GLU A 31 -9.81 -17.85 -21.55
N LEU A 32 -9.19 -16.68 -21.67
CA LEU A 32 -9.88 -15.42 -21.96
C LEU A 32 -10.65 -15.48 -23.28
N LEU A 33 -10.01 -16.01 -24.32
CA LEU A 33 -10.63 -16.16 -25.65
C LEU A 33 -11.71 -17.23 -25.64
N LYS A 34 -11.50 -18.36 -24.96
CA LYS A 34 -12.51 -19.42 -24.83
C LYS A 34 -13.80 -18.91 -24.18
N ARG A 35 -13.70 -18.13 -23.10
CA ARG A 35 -14.88 -17.53 -22.45
C ARG A 35 -15.61 -16.53 -23.34
N LEU A 36 -14.88 -15.86 -24.23
CA LEU A 36 -15.47 -14.96 -25.21
C LEU A 36 -16.34 -15.74 -26.21
N GLU A 37 -15.86 -16.91 -26.65
CA GLU A 37 -16.56 -17.80 -27.60
C GLU A 37 -17.77 -18.51 -26.99
N GLU A 38 -17.74 -18.81 -25.68
CA GLU A 38 -18.90 -19.31 -24.93
C GLU A 38 -19.98 -18.24 -24.72
N GLY A 39 -19.64 -16.97 -24.95
CA GLY A 39 -20.55 -15.84 -24.80
C GLY A 39 -21.56 -15.70 -25.95
N ASN A 40 -22.74 -15.20 -25.65
CA ASN A 40 -23.74 -14.86 -26.66
C ASN A 40 -23.45 -13.47 -27.27
N LEU A 41 -22.46 -13.39 -28.15
CA LEU A 41 -22.04 -12.18 -28.86
C LEU A 41 -22.42 -12.23 -30.34
N ASP A 42 -22.65 -11.05 -30.93
CA ASP A 42 -22.73 -10.92 -32.37
C ASP A 42 -21.37 -11.33 -33.01
N PRO A 43 -21.35 -12.05 -34.14
CA PRO A 43 -20.11 -12.52 -34.76
C PRO A 43 -19.10 -11.39 -35.06
N ASN A 44 -19.56 -10.19 -35.42
CA ASN A 44 -18.68 -9.06 -35.69
C ASN A 44 -18.06 -8.50 -34.39
N GLU A 45 -18.86 -8.39 -33.33
CA GLU A 45 -18.38 -7.97 -32.00
C GLU A 45 -17.42 -9.02 -31.39
N LEU A 46 -17.62 -10.30 -31.68
CA LEU A 46 -16.74 -11.38 -31.24
C LEU A 46 -15.32 -11.20 -31.81
N GLU A 47 -15.19 -10.92 -33.12
CA GLU A 47 -13.89 -10.67 -33.74
C GLU A 47 -13.21 -9.43 -33.16
N ILE A 48 -13.96 -8.32 -33.03
CA ILE A 48 -13.45 -7.07 -32.45
C ILE A 48 -12.96 -7.30 -31.01
N ALA A 49 -13.73 -8.02 -30.19
CA ALA A 49 -13.36 -8.30 -28.82
C ALA A 49 -12.16 -9.26 -28.74
N ARG A 50 -12.08 -10.26 -29.62
CA ARG A 50 -10.94 -11.19 -29.71
C ARG A 50 -9.65 -10.44 -30.04
N GLU A 51 -9.66 -9.59 -31.05
CA GLU A 51 -8.51 -8.74 -31.42
C GLU A 51 -8.12 -7.79 -30.29
N GLY A 52 -9.11 -7.14 -29.66
CA GLY A 52 -8.91 -6.26 -28.52
C GLY A 52 -8.23 -6.97 -27.35
N LYS A 53 -8.70 -8.16 -26.96
CA LYS A 53 -8.12 -8.95 -25.87
C LYS A 53 -6.69 -9.40 -26.19
N LYS A 54 -6.41 -9.85 -27.42
CA LYS A 54 -5.05 -10.21 -27.86
C LYS A 54 -4.09 -9.02 -27.80
N LYS A 55 -4.57 -7.82 -28.16
CA LYS A 55 -3.78 -6.59 -28.13
C LYS A 55 -3.51 -6.11 -26.71
N ASP A 56 -4.53 -6.13 -25.86
CA ASP A 56 -4.45 -5.59 -24.50
C ASP A 56 -3.76 -6.57 -23.53
N PHE A 57 -3.91 -7.88 -23.77
CA PHE A 57 -3.46 -8.97 -22.90
C PHE A 57 -2.78 -10.10 -23.72
N PRO A 58 -1.65 -9.83 -24.39
CA PRO A 58 -0.98 -10.83 -25.25
C PRO A 58 -0.57 -12.09 -24.49
N ASP A 59 -0.18 -11.96 -23.23
CA ASP A 59 0.21 -13.07 -22.36
C ASP A 59 -0.90 -13.45 -21.36
N GLY A 60 -2.12 -12.93 -21.56
CA GLY A 60 -3.21 -13.01 -20.60
C GLY A 60 -3.17 -11.90 -19.53
N ILE A 61 -4.03 -12.03 -18.52
CA ILE A 61 -4.04 -11.10 -17.38
C ILE A 61 -3.19 -11.74 -16.28
N PRO A 62 -2.12 -11.07 -15.81
CA PRO A 62 -1.31 -11.58 -14.73
C PRO A 62 -2.10 -11.55 -13.41
N GLU A 63 -1.82 -12.52 -12.54
CA GLU A 63 -2.33 -12.53 -11.17
C GLU A 63 -1.91 -11.25 -10.43
N CYS A 64 -2.87 -10.46 -9.95
CA CYS A 64 -2.61 -9.22 -9.23
C CYS A 64 -2.98 -9.26 -7.75
N GLY A 65 -3.89 -10.15 -7.36
CA GLY A 65 -4.42 -10.24 -6.01
C GLY A 65 -5.41 -9.12 -5.62
N THR A 66 -6.19 -9.39 -4.59
CA THR A 66 -7.32 -8.55 -4.16
C THR A 66 -6.91 -7.15 -3.72
N ASN A 67 -5.79 -7.00 -3.00
CA ASN A 67 -5.37 -5.69 -2.48
C ASN A 67 -4.95 -4.74 -3.60
N ALA A 68 -4.27 -5.24 -4.64
CA ALA A 68 -3.84 -4.42 -5.76
C ALA A 68 -5.06 -3.89 -6.54
N LEU A 69 -6.04 -4.77 -6.81
CA LEU A 69 -7.28 -4.38 -7.47
C LEU A 69 -8.07 -3.37 -6.64
N ARG A 70 -8.24 -3.62 -5.34
CA ARG A 70 -8.96 -2.73 -4.43
C ARG A 70 -8.29 -1.35 -4.36
N PHE A 71 -6.97 -1.30 -4.18
CA PHE A 71 -6.23 -0.04 -4.13
C PHE A 71 -6.34 0.73 -5.46
N ALA A 72 -6.25 0.04 -6.60
CA ALA A 72 -6.42 0.64 -7.91
C ALA A 72 -7.78 1.33 -8.05
N LEU A 73 -8.86 0.60 -7.78
CA LEU A 73 -10.23 1.10 -7.88
C LEU A 73 -10.47 2.32 -6.99
N ILE A 74 -9.99 2.29 -5.75
CA ILE A 74 -10.13 3.40 -4.82
C ILE A 74 -9.33 4.62 -5.31
N SER A 75 -8.14 4.40 -5.86
CA SER A 75 -7.29 5.49 -6.38
C SER A 75 -7.89 6.22 -7.58
N TYR A 76 -8.82 5.60 -8.32
CA TYR A 76 -9.51 6.21 -9.46
C TYR A 76 -10.66 7.16 -9.08
N THR A 77 -11.11 7.16 -7.83
CA THR A 77 -12.34 7.85 -7.39
C THR A 77 -12.36 9.38 -7.59
N SER A 78 -11.24 10.01 -7.91
CA SER A 78 -11.17 11.45 -8.28
C SER A 78 -11.56 11.75 -9.72
N GLN A 79 -11.48 10.76 -10.63
CA GLN A 79 -11.96 10.94 -11.99
C GLN A 79 -13.48 10.86 -11.97
N SER A 80 -14.12 11.71 -12.79
CA SER A 80 -15.57 11.86 -13.02
C SER A 80 -16.42 10.57 -12.98
N ASP A 81 -17.73 10.65 -13.22
CA ASP A 81 -18.65 9.51 -13.31
C ASP A 81 -18.20 8.32 -14.19
N LYS A 82 -17.11 8.45 -14.96
CA LYS A 82 -16.50 7.46 -15.84
C LYS A 82 -15.09 7.12 -15.35
N ILE A 83 -14.87 5.86 -14.95
CA ILE A 83 -13.56 5.34 -14.54
C ILE A 83 -13.07 4.35 -15.60
N ASN A 84 -11.93 4.63 -16.23
CA ASN A 84 -11.29 3.69 -17.15
C ASN A 84 -10.42 2.71 -16.35
N LEU A 85 -10.79 1.44 -16.33
CA LEU A 85 -10.01 0.41 -15.64
C LEU A 85 -8.81 0.01 -16.51
N ASP A 86 -7.61 0.36 -16.03
CA ASP A 86 -6.35 -0.06 -16.65
C ASP A 86 -5.69 -1.14 -15.78
N ILE A 87 -5.62 -2.35 -16.31
CA ILE A 87 -5.00 -3.50 -15.63
C ILE A 87 -3.51 -3.30 -15.43
N LYS A 88 -2.82 -2.53 -16.29
CA LYS A 88 -1.40 -2.21 -16.08
C LYS A 88 -1.19 -1.42 -14.79
N ARG A 89 -2.13 -0.55 -14.42
CA ARG A 89 -2.11 0.16 -13.14
C ARG A 89 -2.30 -0.80 -11.97
N VAL A 90 -3.19 -1.79 -12.09
CA VAL A 90 -3.38 -2.84 -11.08
C VAL A 90 -2.09 -3.65 -10.87
N VAL A 91 -1.42 -4.03 -11.96
CA VAL A 91 -0.10 -4.69 -11.92
C VAL A 91 0.94 -3.82 -11.20
N GLY A 92 0.94 -2.50 -11.44
CA GLY A 92 1.79 -1.56 -10.70
C GLY A 92 1.54 -1.62 -9.19
N TYR A 93 0.28 -1.69 -8.76
CA TYR A 93 -0.03 -1.84 -7.33
C TYR A 93 0.30 -3.22 -6.77
N ARG A 94 0.27 -4.30 -7.57
CA ARG A 94 0.81 -5.62 -7.17
C ARG A 94 2.32 -5.51 -6.89
N GLN A 95 3.07 -4.87 -7.78
CA GLN A 95 4.51 -4.66 -7.57
C GLN A 95 4.77 -3.80 -6.32
N TRP A 96 3.91 -2.82 -6.06
CA TRP A 96 3.96 -2.03 -4.83
C TRP A 96 3.66 -2.88 -3.58
N CYS A 97 2.73 -3.84 -3.62
CA CYS A 97 2.53 -4.82 -2.54
C CYS A 97 3.82 -5.57 -2.22
N ASN A 98 4.55 -6.01 -3.26
CA ASN A 98 5.85 -6.68 -3.09
C ASN A 98 6.88 -5.73 -2.46
N LYS A 99 6.86 -4.43 -2.80
CA LYS A 99 7.72 -3.42 -2.15
C LYS A 99 7.38 -3.27 -0.66
N LEU A 100 6.10 -3.24 -0.29
CA LEU A 100 5.68 -3.24 1.12
C LEU A 100 6.21 -4.48 1.85
N TRP A 101 6.06 -5.66 1.26
CA TRP A 101 6.56 -6.90 1.82
C TRP A 101 8.08 -6.87 2.04
N ASN A 102 8.85 -6.40 1.04
CA ASN A 102 10.30 -6.25 1.14
C ASN A 102 10.70 -5.26 2.24
N ALA A 103 9.98 -4.14 2.39
CA ALA A 103 10.24 -3.16 3.44
C ALA A 103 10.02 -3.74 4.85
N ILE A 104 8.93 -4.49 5.05
CA ILE A 104 8.67 -5.18 6.33
C ILE A 104 9.72 -6.25 6.59
N ARG A 105 10.04 -7.08 5.58
CA ARG A 105 11.08 -8.11 5.71
C ARG A 105 12.44 -7.52 6.08
N PHE A 106 12.83 -6.43 5.43
CA PHE A 106 14.05 -5.70 5.76
C PHE A 106 14.06 -5.28 7.24
N ALA A 107 12.97 -4.70 7.71
CA ALA A 107 12.89 -4.28 9.09
C ALA A 107 12.90 -5.45 10.07
N MET A 108 12.19 -6.54 9.80
CA MET A 108 12.21 -7.73 10.66
C MET A 108 13.63 -8.27 10.87
N VAL A 109 14.43 -8.30 9.81
CA VAL A 109 15.85 -8.68 9.88
C VAL A 109 16.66 -7.68 10.73
N LYS A 110 16.36 -6.38 10.60
CA LYS A 110 17.13 -5.31 11.25
C LYS A 110 16.71 -4.95 12.67
N LEU A 111 15.47 -5.24 13.05
CA LEU A 111 15.03 -5.15 14.44
C LEU A 111 15.77 -6.22 15.26
N GLY A 112 15.80 -7.46 14.76
CA GLY A 112 16.45 -8.60 15.41
C GLY A 112 15.54 -9.29 16.45
N GLY A 113 15.85 -10.55 16.78
CA GLY A 113 14.95 -11.41 17.57
C GLY A 113 14.72 -10.99 19.03
N GLN A 114 15.59 -10.15 19.60
CA GLN A 114 15.44 -9.64 20.97
C GLN A 114 14.87 -8.21 21.02
N TYR A 115 14.53 -7.63 19.88
CA TYR A 115 13.98 -6.28 19.84
C TYR A 115 12.62 -6.22 20.51
N THR A 116 12.48 -5.29 21.45
CA THR A 116 11.21 -4.95 22.08
C THR A 116 10.86 -3.52 21.69
N PRO A 117 9.72 -3.30 21.02
CA PRO A 117 9.23 -1.97 20.74
C PRO A 117 9.01 -1.15 22.01
N PRO A 118 9.33 0.15 22.02
CA PRO A 118 9.06 1.02 23.14
C PRO A 118 7.55 1.25 23.30
N ALA A 119 7.08 1.32 24.54
CA ALA A 119 5.69 1.71 24.84
C ALA A 119 5.46 3.22 24.60
N THR A 120 6.49 4.03 24.84
CA THR A 120 6.49 5.48 24.67
C THR A 120 7.80 5.93 24.04
N VAL A 121 7.73 6.87 23.12
CA VAL A 121 8.88 7.32 22.32
C VAL A 121 9.16 8.78 22.60
N VAL A 122 10.38 9.09 23.06
CA VAL A 122 10.82 10.46 23.32
C VAL A 122 11.49 11.02 22.06
N VAL A 123 10.68 11.62 21.19
CA VAL A 123 11.13 12.11 19.87
C VAL A 123 12.25 13.16 19.98
N SER A 124 12.29 13.97 21.03
CA SER A 124 13.30 15.03 21.22
C SER A 124 14.73 14.50 21.34
N GLN A 125 14.92 13.26 21.77
CA GLN A 125 16.23 12.62 21.94
C GLN A 125 16.69 11.85 20.68
N MET A 126 15.83 11.73 19.66
CA MET A 126 16.15 10.98 18.46
C MET A 126 17.05 11.75 17.49
N PRO A 127 17.83 11.04 16.63
CA PRO A 127 18.57 11.66 15.53
C PRO A 127 17.65 12.46 14.60
N PRO A 128 18.18 13.50 13.92
CA PRO A 128 17.39 14.36 13.02
C PRO A 128 16.59 13.59 11.96
N ILE A 129 17.17 12.53 11.38
CA ILE A 129 16.50 11.69 10.37
C ILE A 129 15.29 10.95 10.93
N CYS A 130 15.34 10.51 12.19
CA CYS A 130 14.24 9.86 12.90
C CYS A 130 13.13 10.85 13.24
N LYS A 131 13.50 12.05 13.72
CA LYS A 131 12.54 13.15 13.96
C LYS A 131 11.80 13.54 12.68
N TRP A 132 12.53 13.64 11.58
CA TRP A 132 11.99 13.98 10.28
C TRP A 132 10.97 12.95 9.80
N ILE A 133 11.29 11.64 9.80
CA ILE A 133 10.36 10.62 9.29
C ILE A 133 9.07 10.58 10.11
N LEU A 134 9.16 10.73 11.44
CA LEU A 134 7.99 10.76 12.32
C LEU A 134 7.13 12.02 12.10
N SER A 135 7.77 13.16 11.82
CA SER A 135 7.06 14.40 11.46
C SER A 135 6.30 14.25 10.14
N VAL A 136 6.93 13.72 9.09
CA VAL A 136 6.24 13.52 7.79
C VAL A 136 5.20 12.39 7.85
N LEU A 137 5.40 11.38 8.70
CA LEU A 137 4.37 10.38 9.01
C LEU A 137 3.14 11.04 9.65
N ASN A 138 3.33 11.90 10.66
CA ASN A 138 2.21 12.60 11.31
C ASN A 138 1.42 13.48 10.32
N LYS A 139 2.13 14.14 9.39
CA LYS A 139 1.49 14.88 8.28
C LYS A 139 0.70 13.96 7.35
N ALA A 140 1.25 12.80 6.99
CA ALA A 140 0.57 11.82 6.16
C ALA A 140 -0.69 11.27 6.85
N ILE A 141 -0.62 10.96 8.15
CA ILE A 141 -1.79 10.56 8.96
C ILE A 141 -2.88 11.64 8.88
N GLY A 142 -2.54 12.89 9.17
CA GLY A 142 -3.51 13.98 9.13
C GLY A 142 -4.15 14.16 7.76
N LYS A 143 -3.37 14.10 6.67
CA LYS A 143 -3.89 14.20 5.31
C LYS A 143 -4.77 13.00 4.94
N THR A 144 -4.36 11.77 5.29
CA THR A 144 -5.15 10.57 5.00
C THR A 144 -6.46 10.55 5.77
N VAL A 145 -6.43 10.83 7.08
CA VAL A 145 -7.62 10.86 7.95
C VAL A 145 -8.61 11.93 7.47
N SER A 146 -8.17 13.18 7.30
CA SER A 146 -9.05 14.26 6.82
C SER A 146 -9.62 13.99 5.42
N SER A 147 -8.85 13.33 4.55
CA SER A 147 -9.34 12.94 3.22
C SER A 147 -10.37 11.81 3.29
N LEU A 148 -10.21 10.86 4.21
CA LEU A 148 -11.20 9.81 4.46
C LEU A 148 -12.50 10.39 5.04
N GLU A 149 -12.41 11.29 6.01
CA GLU A 149 -13.58 11.99 6.60
C GLU A 149 -14.34 12.81 5.56
N ALA A 150 -13.62 13.41 4.60
CA ALA A 150 -14.19 14.17 3.50
C ALA A 150 -14.61 13.30 2.29
N TYR A 151 -14.55 11.96 2.40
CA TYR A 151 -14.83 11.01 1.30
C TYR A 151 -13.97 11.22 0.04
N LYS A 152 -12.79 11.84 0.19
CA LYS A 152 -11.79 12.06 -0.87
C LYS A 152 -10.81 10.88 -0.91
N PHE A 153 -11.28 9.72 -1.34
CA PHE A 153 -10.48 8.49 -1.26
C PHE A 153 -9.21 8.51 -2.15
N THR A 154 -9.24 9.18 -3.31
CA THR A 154 -8.03 9.36 -4.13
C THR A 154 -6.97 10.20 -3.41
N ASP A 155 -7.36 11.27 -2.72
CA ASP A 155 -6.41 12.06 -1.92
C ASP A 155 -5.82 11.21 -0.79
N ALA A 156 -6.67 10.41 -0.13
CA ALA A 156 -6.27 9.54 0.96
C ALA A 156 -5.25 8.47 0.50
N THR A 157 -5.55 7.79 -0.60
CA THR A 157 -4.66 6.78 -1.22
C THR A 157 -3.37 7.40 -1.74
N SER A 158 -3.43 8.60 -2.34
CA SER A 158 -2.24 9.30 -2.84
C SER A 158 -1.30 9.72 -1.70
N ALA A 159 -1.85 10.24 -0.60
CA ALA A 159 -1.06 10.65 0.55
C ALA A 159 -0.30 9.48 1.18
N ILE A 160 -0.99 8.36 1.43
CA ILE A 160 -0.36 7.19 2.03
C ILE A 160 0.62 6.49 1.08
N TYR A 161 0.28 6.37 -0.21
CA TYR A 161 1.18 5.83 -1.22
C TYR A 161 2.47 6.65 -1.29
N SER A 162 2.35 7.98 -1.35
CA SER A 162 3.49 8.88 -1.47
C SER A 162 4.39 8.82 -0.25
N TRP A 163 3.82 8.73 0.95
CA TRP A 163 4.60 8.57 2.17
C TRP A 163 5.35 7.22 2.19
N TRP A 164 4.68 6.11 1.92
CA TRP A 164 5.31 4.77 1.89
C TRP A 164 6.41 4.68 0.83
N GLN A 165 6.12 5.11 -0.39
CA GLN A 165 7.04 5.00 -1.52
C GLN A 165 8.23 5.95 -1.33
N TYR A 166 7.97 7.25 -1.23
CA TYR A 166 9.01 8.27 -1.39
C TYR A 166 9.66 8.67 -0.07
N GLN A 167 8.93 8.67 1.05
CA GLN A 167 9.47 9.12 2.34
C GLN A 167 10.09 7.96 3.11
N LEU A 168 9.35 6.85 3.23
CA LEU A 168 9.82 5.70 3.98
C LEU A 168 10.84 4.86 3.19
N CYS A 169 10.43 4.32 2.04
CA CYS A 169 11.28 3.38 1.30
C CYS A 169 12.46 4.07 0.60
N ASP A 170 12.19 5.13 -0.18
CA ASP A 170 13.24 5.74 -1.02
C ASP A 170 14.22 6.61 -0.21
N VAL A 171 13.81 7.18 0.93
CA VAL A 171 14.64 8.09 1.74
C VAL A 171 14.99 7.51 3.10
N PHE A 172 14.02 7.26 3.98
CA PHE A 172 14.33 6.91 5.37
C PHE A 172 15.07 5.59 5.50
N ILE A 173 14.57 4.51 4.86
CA ILE A 173 15.19 3.19 4.91
C ILE A 173 16.62 3.26 4.39
N GLU A 174 16.86 3.96 3.28
CA GLU A 174 18.21 4.14 2.72
C GLU A 174 19.12 4.93 3.66
N ALA A 175 18.62 6.03 4.24
CA ALA A 175 19.38 6.90 5.14
C ALA A 175 19.78 6.23 6.45
N ILE A 176 18.99 5.26 6.95
CA ILE A 176 19.31 4.56 8.20
C ILE A 176 20.21 3.34 8.01
N LYS A 177 20.45 2.87 6.78
CA LYS A 177 21.30 1.69 6.51
C LYS A 177 22.68 1.80 7.19
N PRO A 178 23.44 2.90 7.09
CA PRO A 178 24.76 2.98 7.71
C PRO A 178 24.73 2.71 9.22
N TYR A 179 23.72 3.21 9.94
CA TYR A 179 23.56 2.97 11.38
C TYR A 179 23.17 1.51 11.69
N LEU A 180 22.41 0.86 10.81
CA LEU A 180 21.91 -0.52 10.98
C LEU A 180 22.92 -1.60 10.53
N PHE A 181 23.94 -1.24 9.76
CA PHE A 181 24.97 -2.16 9.27
C PHE A 181 26.32 -1.95 9.96
N ASN A 182 26.55 -0.83 10.63
CA ASN A 182 27.77 -0.58 11.39
C ASN A 182 27.58 -1.03 12.83
N ASP A 183 28.41 -1.97 13.30
CA ASP A 183 28.36 -2.54 14.65
C ASP A 183 29.14 -1.74 15.70
N SER A 184 29.67 -0.55 15.39
CA SER A 184 30.40 0.26 16.36
C SER A 184 29.52 0.71 17.53
N GLN A 185 30.14 0.77 18.70
CA GLN A 185 29.52 1.22 19.95
C GLN A 185 29.05 2.67 19.89
N GLU A 186 29.74 3.50 19.11
CA GLU A 186 29.40 4.92 18.88
C GLU A 186 27.99 5.10 18.29
N PHE A 187 27.57 4.17 17.43
CA PHE A 187 26.25 4.23 16.78
C PHE A 187 25.15 3.49 17.55
N GLU A 188 25.41 2.91 18.73
CA GLU A 188 24.43 2.09 19.44
C GLU A 188 23.13 2.86 19.74
N SER A 189 23.24 4.06 20.31
CA SER A 189 22.09 4.92 20.63
C SER A 189 21.32 5.33 19.37
N ALA A 190 22.03 5.78 18.32
CA ALA A 190 21.41 6.15 17.05
C ALA A 190 20.72 4.95 16.39
N ARG A 191 21.31 3.75 16.46
CA ARG A 191 20.75 2.52 15.91
C ARG A 191 19.49 2.09 16.65
N ALA A 192 19.48 2.21 17.98
CA ALA A 192 18.27 1.97 18.78
C ALA A 192 17.14 2.92 18.35
N ALA A 193 17.41 4.23 18.29
CA ALA A 193 16.43 5.22 17.84
C ALA A 193 15.92 4.97 16.40
N CYS A 194 16.81 4.57 15.48
CA CYS A 194 16.44 4.21 14.11
C CYS A 194 15.55 2.97 14.06
N ARG A 195 15.80 1.95 14.89
CA ARG A 195 14.94 0.75 14.99
C ARG A 195 13.56 1.12 15.52
N ASP A 196 13.48 1.98 16.52
CA ASP A 196 12.21 2.45 17.08
C ASP A 196 11.41 3.25 16.06
N ALA A 197 12.04 4.23 15.40
CA ALA A 197 11.40 5.01 14.35
C ALA A 197 10.92 4.12 13.19
N LEU A 198 11.74 3.13 12.78
CA LEU A 198 11.39 2.18 11.73
C LEU A 198 10.19 1.30 12.13
N TRP A 199 10.13 0.81 13.37
CA TRP A 199 9.00 0.02 13.86
C TRP A 199 7.71 0.87 13.91
N ILE A 200 7.77 2.08 14.48
CA ILE A 200 6.62 3.01 14.54
C ILE A 200 6.07 3.28 13.14
N CYS A 201 6.95 3.56 12.18
CA CYS A 201 6.56 3.83 10.80
C CYS A 201 5.81 2.63 10.18
N GLN A 202 6.31 1.42 10.39
CA GLN A 202 5.68 0.24 9.83
C GLN A 202 4.34 -0.05 10.49
N ASP A 203 4.28 -0.11 11.83
CA ASP A 203 3.03 -0.37 12.55
C ASP A 203 1.96 0.66 12.19
N THR A 204 2.30 1.95 12.30
CA THR A 204 1.36 3.04 12.04
C THR A 204 0.96 3.08 10.58
N GLY A 205 1.93 2.93 9.67
CA GLY A 205 1.65 2.87 8.24
C GLY A 205 0.84 1.63 7.86
N LEU A 206 0.94 0.51 8.59
CA LEU A 206 0.14 -0.73 8.41
C LEU A 206 -1.30 -0.47 8.74
N ARG A 207 -1.55 0.10 9.91
CA ARG A 207 -2.89 0.48 10.35
C ARG A 207 -3.50 1.52 9.41
N LEU A 208 -2.74 2.54 8.99
CA LEU A 208 -3.25 3.58 8.08
C LEU A 208 -3.66 3.02 6.70
N LEU A 209 -2.93 2.03 6.17
CA LEU A 209 -3.19 1.44 4.85
C LEU A 209 -4.31 0.39 4.85
N HIS A 210 -4.66 -0.14 6.02
CA HIS A 210 -5.56 -1.27 6.15
C HIS A 210 -6.94 -1.10 5.48
N PRO A 211 -7.63 0.07 5.54
CA PRO A 211 -8.92 0.27 4.87
C PRO A 211 -8.87 0.05 3.34
N PHE A 212 -7.68 0.27 2.74
CA PHE A 212 -7.45 0.15 1.31
C PHE A 212 -6.96 -1.25 0.91
N MET A 213 -6.16 -1.91 1.77
CA MET A 213 -5.48 -3.17 1.48
C MET A 213 -5.54 -4.14 2.66
N PRO A 214 -6.72 -4.73 2.94
CA PRO A 214 -6.95 -5.43 4.20
C PRO A 214 -6.07 -6.69 4.36
N TYR A 215 -5.91 -7.49 3.31
CA TYR A 215 -5.31 -8.83 3.46
C TYR A 215 -3.78 -8.78 3.67
N VAL A 216 -3.05 -8.04 2.83
CA VAL A 216 -1.58 -8.00 2.92
C VAL A 216 -1.13 -7.25 4.17
N ARG A 217 -1.92 -6.27 4.63
CA ARG A 217 -1.57 -5.50 5.83
C ARG A 217 -1.87 -6.26 7.10
N GLU A 218 -2.91 -7.07 7.14
CA GLU A 218 -3.14 -8.01 8.24
C GLU A 218 -1.92 -8.92 8.41
N GLU A 219 -1.54 -9.67 7.37
CA GLU A 219 -0.42 -10.62 7.43
C GLU A 219 0.89 -9.95 7.87
N LEU A 220 1.25 -8.84 7.22
CA LEU A 220 2.48 -8.12 7.52
C LEU A 220 2.49 -7.50 8.94
N TRP A 221 1.33 -7.11 9.46
CA TRP A 221 1.22 -6.55 10.82
C TRP A 221 1.33 -7.63 11.89
N GLN A 222 0.85 -8.84 11.61
CA GLN A 222 1.02 -9.99 12.50
C GLN A 222 2.50 -10.33 12.71
N TRP A 223 3.38 -10.04 11.74
CA TRP A 223 4.81 -10.31 11.87
C TRP A 223 5.54 -9.34 12.80
N LEU A 224 5.07 -8.10 12.95
CA LEU A 224 5.79 -7.09 13.71
C LEU A 224 5.90 -7.43 15.19
N PRO A 225 7.06 -7.21 15.86
CA PRO A 225 7.19 -7.45 17.28
C PRO A 225 6.25 -6.52 18.09
N GLN A 226 5.91 -6.94 19.30
CA GLN A 226 4.98 -6.24 20.19
C GLN A 226 5.69 -5.72 21.44
N PRO A 227 5.27 -4.58 22.00
CA PRO A 227 5.73 -4.12 23.30
C PRO A 227 5.59 -5.18 24.40
N LYS A 228 6.54 -5.21 25.35
CA LYS A 228 6.67 -6.23 26.43
C LYS A 228 5.39 -6.50 27.25
N TYR A 229 4.47 -5.54 27.33
CA TYR A 229 3.26 -5.62 28.16
C TYR A 229 1.97 -5.36 27.36
N SER A 230 2.02 -5.35 26.03
CA SER A 230 0.83 -5.19 25.20
C SER A 230 0.23 -6.54 24.83
N CYS A 231 -1.08 -6.70 25.04
CA CYS A 231 -1.81 -7.82 24.43
C CYS A 231 -2.01 -7.50 22.94
N ARG A 232 -1.46 -8.32 22.05
CA ARG A 232 -1.71 -8.19 20.62
C ARG A 232 -3.20 -8.41 20.37
N LYS A 233 -3.85 -7.43 19.75
CA LYS A 233 -5.22 -7.63 19.26
C LYS A 233 -5.21 -8.71 18.18
N GLY A 234 -6.20 -9.60 18.19
CA GLY A 234 -6.24 -10.75 17.28
C GLY A 234 -6.25 -10.40 15.78
N SER A 235 -6.59 -9.17 15.43
CA SER A 235 -6.52 -8.64 14.07
C SER A 235 -6.21 -7.15 14.09
N ILE A 236 -5.52 -6.67 13.04
CA ILE A 236 -5.28 -5.23 12.84
C ILE A 236 -6.59 -4.43 12.73
N MET A 237 -7.71 -5.07 12.33
CA MET A 237 -9.04 -4.45 12.27
C MET A 237 -9.55 -3.99 13.63
N LEU A 238 -9.09 -4.64 14.71
CA LEU A 238 -9.47 -4.28 16.08
C LEU A 238 -8.55 -3.19 16.64
N SER A 239 -7.44 -2.90 15.99
CA SER A 239 -6.47 -1.88 16.39
C SER A 239 -7.02 -0.47 16.19
N GLU A 240 -6.56 0.45 17.05
CA GLU A 240 -6.95 1.84 16.92
C GLU A 240 -6.40 2.41 15.61
N TYR A 241 -7.25 3.14 14.89
CA TYR A 241 -6.83 3.80 13.67
C TYR A 241 -5.92 4.99 14.01
N PRO A 242 -4.83 5.23 13.24
CA PRO A 242 -3.89 6.29 13.57
C PRO A 242 -4.55 7.68 13.57
N SER A 243 -4.22 8.48 14.58
CA SER A 243 -4.66 9.87 14.72
C SER A 243 -3.46 10.81 14.77
N VAL A 244 -3.66 12.06 14.39
CA VAL A 244 -2.61 13.09 14.46
C VAL A 244 -2.18 13.29 15.91
N VAL A 245 -0.89 13.20 16.16
CA VAL A 245 -0.30 13.56 17.46
C VAL A 245 -0.08 15.06 17.47
N LYS A 246 -0.72 15.76 18.42
CA LYS A 246 -0.46 17.18 18.67
C LYS A 246 0.91 17.30 19.31
N VAL A 247 1.87 17.87 18.59
CA VAL A 247 3.15 18.27 19.18
C VAL A 247 2.87 19.61 19.88
N ASN A 248 2.89 19.63 21.22
CA ASN A 248 2.89 20.89 21.95
C ASN A 248 4.17 21.63 21.57
N THR A 249 4.07 22.61 20.68
CA THR A 249 5.13 23.59 20.44
C THR A 249 5.18 24.54 21.63
N GLN A 250 5.66 24.05 22.76
CA GLN A 250 6.19 24.86 23.84
C GLN A 250 7.70 24.62 23.87
N ASP A 251 8.35 25.10 22.82
CA ASP A 251 9.77 25.44 22.82
C ASP A 251 9.89 26.56 21.78
N ASP A 252 9.29 27.69 22.16
CA ASP A 252 9.49 28.98 21.50
C ASP A 252 10.98 29.31 21.54
N CYS A 253 11.47 29.78 20.41
CA CYS A 253 12.73 30.50 20.29
C CYS A 253 13.01 31.38 21.52
N LYS A 254 14.10 31.08 22.21
CA LYS A 254 14.94 32.08 22.88
C LYS A 254 16.40 31.76 22.62
#